data_AF-A0A2A2L844-F1
#
_entry.id   AF-A0A2A2L844-F1
#
_cell.length_a   1.000
_cell.length_b   1.000
_cell.length_c   1.000
_cell.angle_alpha   90.00
_cell.angle_beta   90.00
_cell.angle_gamma   90.00
#
_symmetry.space_group_name_H-M   'P 1'
#
loop_
_entity.id
_entity.type
_entity.pdbx_description
1 polymer ?
#
loop_
_entity_poly.entity_id
_entity_poly.type
_entity_poly.pdbx_seq_one_letter_code
_entity_poly.pdbx_strand_id
1 'polypeptide(L)'
;MNFQSLVIRERILGGAHPEVHYYLRFRGAIFCDLGQMDRCYDLWMRALHLQQINLEPLHIATISTLSSFQETFVIALDEHVINQEQISFVTTENIREIYDKICHELDRVYDWGDKPFQTECCEEGHDHSPETDTKRLFLIALQLFLLIYRLNSVRSATQTEQPKQVQAKKSDEETIRTSSIDLTRLINLAKKLHVHILHLALKEGDSTESSRFPNVHVIRGLLYAGADPEEWDESGSSPLHVLLRNKCNRASIAKLLLDYGCSLFARDTSDETIWELIWAKHPSTYSEIYIGRYIKLRGLAANAVMRNYNEETMRDLIPRDLGPFLSLH
;
A
#
# COMPACT_ATOMS: atom_id res chain seq x y z
N MET A 1 -2.78 10.16 -37.04
CA MET A 1 -4.18 9.71 -36.84
C MET A 1 -4.87 10.67 -35.88
N ASN A 2 -5.99 11.27 -36.31
CA ASN A 2 -6.65 12.39 -35.64
C ASN A 2 -7.54 11.90 -34.48
N PHE A 3 -7.58 12.65 -33.36
CA PHE A 3 -8.50 12.44 -32.22
C PHE A 3 -9.97 12.21 -32.64
N GLN A 4 -10.35 12.75 -33.79
CA GLN A 4 -11.64 12.53 -34.45
C GLN A 4 -12.02 11.05 -34.54
N SER A 5 -11.09 10.14 -34.85
CA SER A 5 -11.41 8.71 -34.98
C SER A 5 -11.76 8.06 -33.64
N LEU A 6 -11.13 8.51 -32.54
CA LEU A 6 -11.43 8.03 -31.19
C LEU A 6 -12.81 8.52 -30.73
N VAL A 7 -13.11 9.80 -30.97
CA VAL A 7 -14.41 10.40 -30.62
C VAL A 7 -15.55 9.75 -31.43
N ILE A 8 -15.34 9.50 -32.72
CA ILE A 8 -16.33 8.81 -33.55
C ILE A 8 -16.57 7.38 -33.04
N ARG A 9 -15.50 6.65 -32.72
CA ARG A 9 -15.60 5.29 -32.18
C ARG A 9 -16.35 5.26 -30.85
N GLU A 10 -16.04 6.18 -29.94
CA GLU A 10 -16.74 6.33 -28.67
C GLU A 10 -18.25 6.60 -28.87
N ARG A 11 -18.61 7.44 -29.84
CA ARG A 11 -20.02 7.75 -30.17
C ARG A 11 -20.77 6.58 -30.80
N ILE A 12 -20.11 5.77 -31.62
CA ILE A 12 -20.74 4.66 -32.34
C ILE A 12 -20.88 3.43 -31.44
N LEU A 13 -19.79 3.01 -30.79
CA LEU A 13 -19.75 1.78 -30.00
C LEU A 13 -20.27 1.99 -28.57
N GLY A 14 -20.27 3.23 -28.09
CA GLY A 14 -20.65 3.56 -26.72
C GLY A 14 -19.50 3.38 -25.73
N GLY A 15 -19.61 4.06 -24.58
CA GLY A 15 -18.56 4.10 -23.56
C GLY A 15 -18.34 2.80 -22.79
N ALA A 16 -19.23 1.82 -22.90
CA ALA A 16 -19.09 0.50 -22.26
C ALA A 16 -18.24 -0.48 -23.08
N HIS A 17 -18.07 -0.22 -24.38
CA HIS A 17 -17.49 -1.20 -25.29
C HIS A 17 -15.96 -1.37 -25.07
N PRO A 18 -15.44 -2.60 -24.92
CA PRO A 18 -14.05 -2.85 -24.54
C PRO A 18 -13.04 -2.28 -25.55
N GLU A 19 -13.36 -2.30 -26.85
CA GLU A 19 -12.51 -1.69 -27.87
C GLU A 19 -12.29 -0.18 -27.64
N VAL A 20 -13.29 0.56 -27.14
CA VAL A 20 -13.13 2.00 -26.90
C VAL A 20 -12.04 2.23 -25.86
N HIS A 21 -12.06 1.48 -24.76
CA HIS A 21 -11.05 1.58 -23.71
C HIS A 21 -9.67 1.12 -24.21
N TYR A 22 -9.63 -0.01 -24.93
CA TYR A 22 -8.39 -0.56 -25.48
C TYR A 22 -7.68 0.44 -26.39
N TYR A 23 -8.40 1.04 -27.35
CA TYR A 23 -7.79 1.98 -28.29
C TYR A 23 -7.37 3.31 -27.64
N LEU A 24 -8.12 3.80 -26.65
CA LEU A 24 -7.71 4.97 -25.87
C LEU A 24 -6.39 4.71 -25.12
N ARG A 25 -6.29 3.55 -24.44
CA ARG A 25 -5.07 3.15 -23.75
C ARG A 25 -3.90 2.95 -24.68
N PHE A 26 -4.09 2.20 -25.76
CA PHE A 26 -3.05 1.92 -26.74
C PHE A 26 -2.52 3.21 -27.36
N ARG A 27 -3.41 4.16 -27.68
CA ARG A 27 -2.99 5.46 -28.20
C ARG A 27 -2.23 6.28 -27.15
N GLY A 28 -2.65 6.24 -25.89
CA GLY A 28 -1.91 6.87 -24.79
C GLY A 28 -0.52 6.28 -24.63
N ALA A 29 -0.36 4.96 -24.71
CA ALA A 29 0.95 4.29 -24.68
C ALA A 29 1.86 4.79 -25.80
N ILE A 30 1.36 4.90 -27.04
CA ILE A 30 2.12 5.50 -28.14
C ILE A 30 2.55 6.94 -27.83
N PHE A 31 1.70 7.75 -27.20
CA PHE A 31 2.09 9.11 -26.81
C PHE A 31 3.14 9.12 -25.69
N CYS A 32 3.08 8.15 -24.77
CA CYS A 32 4.11 7.93 -23.76
C CYS A 32 5.46 7.64 -24.40
N ASP A 33 5.51 6.73 -25.37
CA ASP A 33 6.75 6.36 -26.10
C ASP A 33 7.32 7.54 -26.91
N LEU A 34 6.45 8.44 -27.37
CA LEU A 34 6.83 9.67 -28.08
C LEU A 34 7.21 10.82 -27.14
N GLY A 35 7.18 10.62 -25.81
CA GLY A 35 7.44 11.66 -24.80
C GLY A 35 6.34 12.70 -24.64
N GLN A 36 5.18 12.55 -25.30
CA GLN A 36 4.03 13.45 -25.19
C GLN A 36 3.14 13.06 -24.01
N MET A 37 3.68 13.23 -22.80
CA MET A 37 3.08 12.66 -21.61
C MET A 37 1.73 13.30 -21.22
N ASP A 38 1.55 14.61 -21.40
CA ASP A 38 0.27 15.29 -21.09
C ASP A 38 -0.90 14.68 -21.87
N ARG A 39 -0.69 14.37 -23.15
CA ARG A 39 -1.70 13.72 -24.00
C ARG A 39 -1.94 12.27 -23.61
N CYS A 40 -0.90 11.57 -23.16
CA CYS A 40 -1.03 10.22 -22.63
C CYS A 40 -1.95 10.24 -21.41
N TYR A 41 -1.69 11.15 -20.47
CA TYR A 41 -2.50 11.33 -19.26
C TYR A 41 -3.96 11.62 -19.58
N ASP A 42 -4.24 12.59 -20.45
CA ASP A 42 -5.61 12.92 -20.84
C ASP A 42 -6.36 11.72 -21.44
N LEU A 43 -5.71 10.94 -22.30
CA LEU A 43 -6.31 9.77 -22.96
C LEU A 43 -6.54 8.63 -21.99
N TRP A 44 -5.58 8.34 -21.12
CA TRP A 44 -5.72 7.30 -20.11
C TRP A 44 -6.72 7.70 -19.03
N MET A 45 -6.80 8.98 -18.65
CA MET A 45 -7.81 9.50 -17.74
C MET A 45 -9.21 9.41 -18.36
N ARG A 46 -9.35 9.70 -19.67
CA ARG A 46 -10.61 9.49 -20.38
C ARG A 46 -11.00 8.01 -20.41
N ALA A 47 -10.05 7.12 -20.67
CA ALA A 47 -10.28 5.68 -20.64
C ALA A 47 -10.74 5.23 -19.25
N LEU A 48 -10.01 5.61 -18.21
CA LEU A 48 -10.33 5.31 -16.82
C LEU A 48 -11.73 5.79 -16.47
N HIS A 49 -12.05 7.06 -16.75
CA HIS A 49 -13.38 7.61 -16.49
C HIS A 49 -14.51 6.83 -17.18
N LEU A 50 -14.33 6.43 -18.45
CA LEU A 50 -15.32 5.61 -19.15
C LEU A 50 -15.45 4.21 -18.55
N GLN A 51 -14.34 3.63 -18.08
CA GLN A 51 -14.34 2.34 -17.40
C GLN A 51 -15.08 2.41 -16.06
N GLN A 52 -14.79 3.41 -15.21
CA GLN A 52 -15.42 3.55 -13.90
C GLN A 52 -16.94 3.80 -13.98
N ILE A 53 -17.41 4.45 -15.05
CA ILE A 53 -18.84 4.74 -15.23
C ILE A 53 -19.59 3.52 -15.78
N ASN A 54 -19.01 2.82 -16.76
CA ASN A 54 -19.76 1.86 -17.56
C ASN A 54 -19.48 0.39 -17.20
N LEU A 55 -18.35 0.11 -16.56
CA LEU A 55 -17.95 -1.26 -16.21
C LEU A 55 -18.22 -1.55 -14.73
N GLU A 56 -18.23 -2.83 -14.38
CA GLU A 56 -18.29 -3.28 -12.99
C GLU A 56 -17.05 -2.85 -12.18
N PRO A 57 -17.15 -2.70 -10.85
CA PRO A 57 -15.98 -2.47 -10.00
C PRO A 57 -14.97 -3.61 -10.15
N LEU A 58 -13.67 -3.30 -10.00
CA LEU A 58 -12.55 -4.25 -10.18
C LEU A 58 -12.44 -4.87 -11.59
N HIS A 59 -13.12 -4.32 -12.59
CA HIS A 59 -12.95 -4.81 -13.94
C HIS A 59 -11.47 -4.77 -14.38
N ILE A 60 -11.00 -5.86 -15.01
CA ILE A 60 -9.59 -6.08 -15.38
C ILE A 60 -9.04 -4.88 -16.17
N ALA A 61 -9.84 -4.31 -17.08
CA ALA A 61 -9.45 -3.15 -17.87
C ALA A 61 -9.17 -1.89 -17.01
N THR A 62 -9.87 -1.71 -15.88
CA THR A 62 -9.70 -0.60 -14.93
C THR A 62 -8.46 -0.81 -14.07
N ILE A 63 -8.25 -2.03 -13.56
CA ILE A 63 -7.05 -2.37 -12.78
C ILE A 63 -5.80 -2.19 -13.63
N SER A 64 -5.86 -2.67 -14.88
CA SER A 64 -4.72 -2.56 -15.78
C SER A 64 -4.45 -1.13 -16.24
N THR A 65 -5.46 -0.24 -16.39
CA THR A 65 -5.18 1.20 -16.63
C THR A 65 -4.45 1.84 -15.46
N LEU A 66 -4.90 1.56 -14.23
CA LEU A 66 -4.29 2.06 -13.01
C LEU A 66 -2.86 1.55 -12.82
N SER A 67 -2.62 0.27 -13.12
CA SER A 67 -1.28 -0.32 -13.11
C SER A 67 -0.37 0.34 -14.17
N SER A 68 -0.86 0.58 -15.40
CA SER A 68 -0.09 1.32 -16.41
C SER A 68 0.30 2.74 -15.97
N PHE A 69 -0.60 3.46 -15.27
CA PHE A 69 -0.27 4.76 -14.68
C PHE A 69 0.84 4.64 -13.62
N GLN A 70 0.72 3.66 -12.73
CA GLN A 70 1.71 3.43 -11.68
C GLN A 70 3.09 3.07 -12.26
N GLU A 71 3.15 2.17 -13.24
CA GLU A 71 4.40 1.78 -13.91
C GLU A 71 5.04 2.96 -14.65
N THR A 72 4.27 3.75 -15.40
CA THR A 72 4.82 4.92 -16.11
C THR A 72 5.33 6.01 -15.18
N PHE A 73 4.63 6.31 -14.08
CA PHE A 73 5.12 7.28 -13.10
C PHE A 73 6.37 6.79 -12.38
N VAL A 74 6.43 5.51 -12.09
CA VAL A 74 7.62 4.85 -11.56
C VAL A 74 8.81 5.08 -12.50
N ILE A 75 8.66 4.74 -13.78
CA ILE A 75 9.75 4.80 -14.76
C ILE A 75 10.18 6.24 -14.96
N ALA A 76 9.22 7.16 -15.14
CA ALA A 76 9.50 8.59 -15.30
C ALA A 76 10.27 9.18 -14.11
N LEU A 77 9.97 8.74 -12.89
CA LEU A 77 10.71 9.19 -11.70
C LEU A 77 12.10 8.58 -11.59
N ASP A 78 12.25 7.30 -11.92
CA ASP A 78 13.56 6.65 -11.91
C ASP A 78 14.47 7.25 -12.99
N GLU A 79 13.95 7.54 -14.20
CA GLU A 79 14.67 8.26 -15.25
C GLU A 79 15.10 9.67 -14.84
N HIS A 80 14.24 10.41 -14.14
CA HIS A 80 14.62 11.74 -13.64
C HIS A 80 15.74 11.71 -12.62
N VAL A 81 15.70 10.74 -11.71
CA VAL A 81 16.77 10.57 -10.72
C VAL A 81 18.10 10.27 -11.42
N ILE A 82 18.07 9.54 -12.55
CA ILE A 82 19.26 9.17 -13.33
C ILE A 82 19.75 10.34 -14.21
N ASN A 83 18.86 10.99 -14.96
CA ASN A 83 19.21 11.93 -16.02
C ASN A 83 19.20 13.42 -15.58
N GLN A 84 18.70 13.73 -14.38
CA GLN A 84 18.55 15.10 -13.85
C GLN A 84 17.75 16.07 -14.76
N GLU A 85 17.00 15.56 -15.73
CA GLU A 85 16.18 16.38 -16.63
C GLU A 85 14.90 16.85 -15.93
N GLN A 86 14.39 18.05 -16.25
CA GLN A 86 13.13 18.53 -15.67
C GLN A 86 11.96 17.64 -16.08
N ILE A 87 11.38 16.89 -15.14
CA ILE A 87 10.06 16.29 -15.36
C ILE A 87 9.01 17.39 -15.28
N SER A 88 8.37 17.74 -16.40
CA SER A 88 7.14 18.54 -16.39
C SER A 88 5.90 17.70 -16.07
N PHE A 89 5.92 16.40 -16.37
CA PHE A 89 4.74 15.56 -16.42
C PHE A 89 4.25 15.00 -15.07
N VAL A 90 5.15 14.50 -14.23
CA VAL A 90 4.78 13.87 -12.95
C VAL A 90 4.67 14.96 -11.89
N THR A 91 3.49 15.59 -11.84
CA THR A 91 3.16 16.52 -10.77
C THR A 91 2.52 15.79 -9.59
N THR A 92 2.63 16.38 -8.40
CA THR A 92 1.94 15.91 -7.20
C THR A 92 0.42 15.90 -7.38
N GLU A 93 -0.10 16.76 -8.26
CA GLU A 93 -1.53 16.86 -8.60
C GLU A 93 -1.99 15.68 -9.44
N ASN A 94 -1.25 15.32 -10.50
CA ASN A 94 -1.58 14.21 -11.39
C ASN A 94 -1.63 12.87 -10.63
N ILE A 95 -0.65 12.64 -9.74
CA ILE A 95 -0.63 11.43 -8.89
C ILE A 95 -1.80 11.44 -7.90
N ARG A 96 -2.12 12.60 -7.31
CA ARG A 96 -3.24 12.72 -6.38
C ARG A 96 -4.57 12.40 -7.06
N GLU A 97 -4.78 12.90 -8.27
CA GLU A 97 -6.02 12.63 -9.01
C GLU A 97 -6.19 11.13 -9.27
N ILE A 98 -5.11 10.43 -9.64
CA ILE A 98 -5.16 8.96 -9.83
C ILE A 98 -5.37 8.23 -8.50
N TYR A 99 -4.77 8.71 -7.42
CA TYR A 99 -5.03 8.18 -6.08
C TYR A 99 -6.52 8.31 -5.68
N ASP A 100 -7.13 9.46 -5.96
CA ASP A 100 -8.56 9.69 -5.72
C ASP A 100 -9.44 8.78 -6.60
N LYS A 101 -9.00 8.47 -7.83
CA LYS A 101 -9.66 7.51 -8.71
C LYS A 101 -9.58 6.09 -8.19
N ILE A 102 -8.45 5.68 -7.60
CA ILE A 102 -8.32 4.37 -6.93
C ILE A 102 -9.23 4.30 -5.70
N CYS A 103 -9.24 5.35 -4.87
CA CYS A 103 -10.14 5.41 -3.72
C CYS A 103 -11.61 5.33 -4.17
N HIS A 104 -11.96 5.97 -5.28
CA HIS A 104 -13.29 5.86 -5.86
C HIS A 104 -13.61 4.43 -6.33
N GLU A 105 -12.68 3.72 -6.97
CA GLU A 105 -12.89 2.30 -7.29
C GLU A 105 -13.10 1.46 -6.03
N LEU A 106 -12.33 1.68 -4.98
CA LEU A 106 -12.48 0.94 -3.72
C LEU A 106 -13.81 1.26 -3.01
N ASP A 107 -14.28 2.51 -3.06
CA ASP A 107 -15.63 2.88 -2.59
C ASP A 107 -16.70 2.14 -3.42
N ARG A 108 -16.54 2.08 -4.74
CA ARG A 108 -17.47 1.34 -5.61
C ARG A 108 -17.51 -0.16 -5.30
N VAL A 109 -16.37 -0.77 -4.92
CA VAL A 109 -16.33 -2.17 -4.46
C VAL A 109 -17.14 -2.36 -3.20
N TYR A 110 -16.99 -1.45 -2.23
CA TYR A 110 -17.77 -1.49 -1.00
C TYR A 110 -19.27 -1.35 -1.27
N ASP A 111 -19.66 -0.40 -2.15
CA ASP A 111 -21.06 -0.17 -2.51
C ASP A 111 -21.66 -1.30 -3.38
N TRP A 112 -20.82 -2.11 -4.04
CA TRP A 112 -21.24 -3.22 -4.89
C TRP A 112 -21.83 -4.38 -4.07
N GLY A 113 -21.33 -4.59 -2.85
CA GLY A 113 -21.76 -5.65 -1.95
C GLY A 113 -21.55 -7.05 -2.54
N ASP A 114 -22.46 -7.98 -2.22
CA ASP A 114 -22.34 -9.40 -2.55
C ASP A 114 -22.76 -9.77 -3.99
N LYS A 115 -22.80 -8.81 -4.92
CA LYS A 115 -23.16 -9.11 -6.31
C LYS A 115 -22.02 -9.89 -6.98
N PRO A 116 -22.33 -10.96 -7.74
CA PRO A 116 -21.30 -11.71 -8.43
C PRO A 116 -20.61 -10.81 -9.46
N PHE A 117 -19.28 -10.78 -9.43
CA PHE A 117 -18.47 -10.13 -10.46
C PHE A 117 -18.56 -10.96 -11.74
N GLN A 118 -18.84 -10.31 -12.88
CA GLN A 118 -18.74 -10.94 -14.18
C GLN A 118 -17.26 -10.97 -14.58
N THR A 119 -16.54 -11.99 -14.11
CA THR A 119 -15.18 -12.24 -14.58
C THR A 119 -15.23 -12.80 -16.00
N GLU A 120 -15.18 -11.92 -17.00
CA GLU A 120 -14.67 -12.27 -18.32
C GLU A 120 -13.18 -12.59 -18.17
N CYS A 121 -12.86 -13.82 -17.79
CA CYS A 121 -11.47 -14.23 -17.60
C CYS A 121 -10.67 -14.11 -18.91
N CYS A 122 -9.48 -13.51 -18.82
CA CYS A 122 -8.42 -13.77 -19.79
C CYS A 122 -7.87 -15.19 -19.60
N GLU A 123 -7.14 -15.69 -20.59
CA GLU A 123 -6.67 -17.08 -20.76
C GLU A 123 -6.15 -17.84 -19.51
N GLU A 124 -6.12 -19.17 -19.62
CA GLU A 124 -5.78 -20.13 -18.55
C GLU A 124 -4.48 -19.75 -17.78
N GLY A 125 -4.61 -19.49 -16.48
CA GLY A 125 -3.45 -19.35 -15.56
C GLY A 125 -3.36 -18.06 -14.74
N HIS A 126 -4.30 -17.12 -14.85
CA HIS A 126 -4.34 -15.93 -13.99
C HIS A 126 -5.37 -16.06 -12.85
N ASP A 127 -4.91 -15.92 -11.60
CA ASP A 127 -5.77 -15.82 -10.41
C ASP A 127 -6.36 -14.39 -10.31
N HIS A 128 -7.46 -14.12 -11.00
CA HIS A 128 -8.22 -12.87 -10.89
C HIS A 128 -9.34 -12.98 -9.85
N SER A 129 -8.98 -13.28 -8.60
CA SER A 129 -9.96 -13.22 -7.51
C SER A 129 -10.24 -11.76 -7.13
N PRO A 130 -11.49 -11.39 -6.78
CA PRO A 130 -11.81 -10.04 -6.35
C PRO A 130 -10.99 -9.62 -5.10
N GLU A 131 -10.64 -10.57 -4.24
CA GLU A 131 -9.76 -10.35 -3.09
C GLU A 131 -8.32 -10.02 -3.51
N THR A 132 -7.75 -10.73 -4.48
CA THR A 132 -6.41 -10.42 -4.99
C THR A 132 -6.40 -9.08 -5.70
N ASP A 133 -7.45 -8.75 -6.45
CA ASP A 133 -7.57 -7.51 -7.21
C ASP A 133 -7.81 -6.28 -6.32
N THR A 134 -8.56 -6.42 -5.21
CA THR A 134 -8.64 -5.37 -4.18
C THR A 134 -7.30 -5.15 -3.49
N LYS A 135 -6.63 -6.24 -3.05
CA LYS A 135 -5.28 -6.19 -2.46
C LYS A 135 -4.29 -5.50 -3.42
N ARG A 136 -4.43 -5.77 -4.73
CA ARG A 136 -3.67 -5.15 -5.82
C ARG A 136 -3.88 -3.63 -5.90
N LEU A 137 -5.12 -3.15 -5.88
CA LEU A 137 -5.42 -1.71 -5.87
C LEU A 137 -4.84 -0.99 -4.64
N PHE A 138 -4.87 -1.63 -3.46
CA PHE A 138 -4.22 -1.08 -2.27
C PHE A 138 -2.70 -0.96 -2.45
N LEU A 139 -2.04 -1.96 -3.03
CA LEU A 139 -0.59 -1.89 -3.33
C LEU A 139 -0.28 -0.74 -4.30
N ILE A 140 -1.05 -0.58 -5.37
CA ILE A 140 -0.91 0.54 -6.32
C ILE A 140 -1.05 1.88 -5.57
N ALA A 141 -2.07 2.05 -4.73
CA ALA A 141 -2.26 3.27 -3.96
C ALA A 141 -1.08 3.59 -3.02
N LEU A 142 -0.53 2.57 -2.35
CA LEU A 142 0.64 2.72 -1.48
C LEU A 142 1.91 3.09 -2.27
N GLN A 143 2.06 2.57 -3.49
CA GLN A 143 3.16 2.96 -4.35
C GLN A 143 3.03 4.41 -4.84
N LEU A 144 1.83 4.87 -5.20
CA LEU A 144 1.60 6.28 -5.55
C LEU A 144 1.97 7.21 -4.37
N PHE A 145 1.64 6.81 -3.14
CA PHE A 145 2.09 7.52 -1.94
C PHE A 145 3.62 7.58 -1.84
N LEU A 146 4.31 6.46 -2.08
CA LEU A 146 5.77 6.44 -2.11
C LEU A 146 6.35 7.36 -3.19
N LEU A 147 5.74 7.42 -4.38
CA LEU A 147 6.19 8.29 -5.47
C LEU A 147 6.07 9.78 -5.10
N ILE A 148 4.97 10.19 -4.47
CA ILE A 148 4.82 11.57 -3.96
C ILE A 148 5.88 11.90 -2.90
N TYR A 149 6.16 10.96 -1.99
CA TYR A 149 7.21 11.15 -1.00
C TYR A 149 8.59 11.35 -1.68
N ARG A 150 8.92 10.53 -2.68
CA ARG A 150 10.17 10.66 -3.44
C ARG A 150 10.25 11.99 -4.19
N LEU A 151 9.17 12.43 -4.83
CA LEU A 151 9.09 13.72 -5.53
C LEU A 151 9.35 14.90 -4.60
N ASN A 152 8.74 14.90 -3.41
CA ASN A 152 8.92 15.96 -2.44
C ASN A 152 10.37 15.99 -1.90
N SER A 153 10.97 14.81 -1.71
CA SER A 153 12.38 14.70 -1.32
C SER A 153 13.32 15.32 -2.36
N VAL A 154 13.12 15.01 -3.65
CA VAL A 154 13.94 15.57 -4.74
C VAL A 154 13.80 17.09 -4.84
N ARG A 155 12.58 17.62 -4.73
CA ARG A 155 12.34 19.08 -4.74
C ARG A 155 13.00 19.80 -3.56
N SER A 156 13.07 19.15 -2.40
CA SER A 156 13.75 19.72 -1.23
C SER A 156 15.27 19.79 -1.42
N ALA A 157 15.86 18.87 -2.19
CA ALA A 157 17.30 18.83 -2.45
C ALA A 157 17.76 19.89 -3.47
N THR A 158 16.91 20.24 -4.44
CA THR A 158 17.24 21.26 -5.45
C THR A 158 17.13 22.69 -4.92
N GLN A 159 16.42 22.92 -3.81
CA GLN A 159 16.31 24.24 -3.18
C GLN A 159 17.52 24.62 -2.28
N THR A 160 18.51 23.73 -2.09
CA THR A 160 19.65 23.96 -1.18
C THR A 160 20.91 24.62 -1.79
N GLU A 161 20.82 25.28 -2.95
CA GLU A 161 21.97 26.02 -3.54
C GLU A 161 22.18 27.46 -3.01
N GLN A 162 21.67 27.81 -1.83
CA GLN A 162 22.08 29.05 -1.13
C GLN A 162 22.75 28.75 0.21
N PRO A 163 23.90 29.40 0.54
CA PRO A 163 24.73 28.98 1.65
C PRO A 163 24.20 29.45 3.01
N LYS A 164 23.97 28.45 3.87
CA LYS A 164 24.04 28.44 5.34
C LYS A 164 23.14 29.42 6.12
N GLN A 165 22.18 28.84 6.84
CA GLN A 165 22.19 28.90 8.30
C GLN A 165 21.45 27.70 8.90
N VAL A 166 21.93 27.28 10.06
CA VAL A 166 21.50 26.14 10.87
C VAL A 166 19.99 26.24 11.15
N GLN A 167 19.19 25.54 10.35
CA GLN A 167 17.83 25.16 10.73
C GLN A 167 17.73 23.65 10.65
N ALA A 168 17.32 23.11 11.78
CA ALA A 168 17.24 21.70 12.07
C ALA A 168 16.47 20.94 10.99
N LYS A 169 16.83 19.67 10.84
CA LYS A 169 16.00 18.58 10.29
C LYS A 169 14.52 18.98 10.34
N LYS A 170 13.93 19.44 9.24
CA LYS A 170 12.48 19.35 9.09
C LYS A 170 12.21 17.87 9.21
N SER A 171 11.63 17.48 10.33
CA SER A 171 11.41 16.07 10.67
C SER A 171 10.69 15.42 9.50
N ASP A 172 11.06 14.20 9.12
CA ASP A 172 10.33 13.42 8.11
C ASP A 172 8.80 13.45 8.35
N GLU A 173 8.40 13.65 9.62
CA GLU A 173 7.04 13.89 10.10
C GLU A 173 6.35 15.14 9.51
N GLU A 174 7.05 16.26 9.34
CA GLU A 174 6.50 17.46 8.69
C GLU A 174 6.33 17.20 7.19
N THR A 175 7.29 16.52 6.56
CA THR A 175 7.18 16.12 5.15
C THR A 175 6.00 15.18 4.92
N ILE A 176 5.75 14.24 5.84
CA ILE A 176 4.57 13.35 5.84
C ILE A 176 3.28 14.15 6.09
N ARG A 177 3.26 15.11 7.02
CA ARG A 177 2.09 16.00 7.23
C ARG A 177 1.80 16.89 6.01
N THR A 178 2.83 17.30 5.28
CA THR A 178 2.70 18.08 4.04
C THR A 178 2.46 17.22 2.81
N SER A 179 2.60 15.89 2.93
CA SER A 179 2.23 14.98 1.85
C SER A 179 0.71 15.04 1.71
N SER A 180 0.25 15.63 0.61
CA SER A 180 -1.14 16.03 0.46
C SER A 180 -2.15 14.86 0.40
N ILE A 181 -1.67 13.62 0.35
CA ILE A 181 -2.53 12.44 0.20
C ILE A 181 -3.17 12.08 1.54
N ASP A 182 -4.49 11.93 1.53
CA ASP A 182 -5.25 11.53 2.70
C ASP A 182 -5.22 10.01 2.90
N LEU A 183 -4.16 9.52 3.55
CA LEU A 183 -4.04 8.10 3.93
C LEU A 183 -5.15 7.64 4.90
N THR A 184 -5.81 8.57 5.60
CA THR A 184 -6.89 8.21 6.53
C THR A 184 -8.10 7.63 5.79
N ARG A 185 -8.40 8.15 4.60
CA ARG A 185 -9.44 7.62 3.72
C ARG A 185 -9.13 6.18 3.31
N LEU A 186 -7.88 5.89 2.94
CA LEU A 186 -7.44 4.55 2.56
C LEU A 186 -7.54 3.57 3.73
N ILE A 187 -7.13 3.98 4.94
CA ILE A 187 -7.25 3.16 6.15
C ILE A 187 -8.70 2.84 6.47
N ASN A 188 -9.59 3.82 6.36
CA ASN A 188 -11.03 3.60 6.57
C ASN A 188 -11.62 2.65 5.52
N LEU A 189 -11.20 2.77 4.26
CA LEU A 189 -11.59 1.86 3.19
C LEU A 189 -11.12 0.43 3.43
N ALA A 190 -9.89 0.26 3.90
CA ALA A 190 -9.38 -1.08 4.17
C ALA A 190 -10.08 -1.73 5.36
N LYS A 191 -10.42 -0.96 6.41
CA LYS A 191 -11.26 -1.46 7.51
C LYS A 191 -12.64 -1.91 7.01
N LYS A 192 -13.24 -1.15 6.08
CA LYS A 192 -14.54 -1.49 5.47
C LYS A 192 -14.47 -2.75 4.60
N LEU A 193 -13.36 -2.94 3.88
CA LEU A 193 -13.14 -4.07 2.98
C LEU A 193 -12.44 -5.26 3.67
N HIS A 194 -12.24 -5.20 4.99
CA HIS A 194 -11.53 -6.20 5.78
C HIS A 194 -10.12 -6.54 5.24
N VAL A 195 -9.42 -5.53 4.73
CA VAL A 195 -8.06 -5.66 4.21
C VAL A 195 -7.05 -5.12 5.22
N HIS A 196 -6.07 -5.96 5.59
CA HIS A 196 -5.00 -5.56 6.52
C HIS A 196 -3.86 -4.84 5.77
N ILE A 197 -3.95 -3.49 5.68
CA ILE A 197 -3.00 -2.68 4.88
C ILE A 197 -1.55 -2.86 5.35
N LEU A 198 -1.31 -2.88 6.67
CA LEU A 198 0.05 -2.97 7.21
C LEU A 198 0.72 -4.30 6.81
N HIS A 199 -0.02 -5.41 6.88
CA HIS A 199 0.49 -6.71 6.45
C HIS A 199 0.76 -6.75 4.95
N LEU A 200 -0.11 -6.16 4.13
CA LEU A 200 0.13 -6.03 2.68
C LEU A 200 1.39 -5.20 2.36
N ALA A 201 1.59 -4.08 3.05
CA ALA A 201 2.75 -3.22 2.87
C ALA A 201 4.05 -3.86 3.38
N LEU A 202 3.95 -4.86 4.25
CA LEU A 202 5.08 -5.59 4.80
C LEU A 202 5.42 -6.85 4.01
N LYS A 203 4.44 -7.51 3.40
CA LYS A 203 4.63 -8.76 2.65
C LYS A 203 5.54 -8.54 1.44
N GLU A 204 6.59 -9.35 1.33
CA GLU A 204 7.38 -9.45 0.11
C GLU A 204 6.56 -10.20 -0.94
N GLY A 205 6.44 -9.64 -2.14
CA GLY A 205 5.83 -10.32 -3.27
C GLY A 205 6.63 -10.12 -4.54
N ASP A 206 6.58 -11.11 -5.43
CA ASP A 206 7.33 -11.11 -6.69
C ASP A 206 6.64 -10.28 -7.80
N SER A 207 5.44 -9.74 -7.56
CA SER A 207 4.73 -8.92 -8.53
C SER A 207 5.37 -7.53 -8.70
N THR A 208 5.16 -6.89 -9.85
CA THR A 208 5.66 -5.52 -10.14
C THR A 208 5.21 -4.51 -9.07
N GLU A 209 4.02 -4.71 -8.52
CA GLU A 209 3.38 -3.86 -7.52
C GLU A 209 3.81 -4.16 -6.07
N SER A 210 4.32 -5.35 -5.80
CA SER A 210 4.88 -5.72 -4.49
C SER A 210 6.40 -5.56 -4.42
N SER A 211 7.09 -5.46 -5.56
CA SER A 211 8.56 -5.43 -5.67
C SER A 211 9.26 -4.33 -4.86
N ARG A 212 8.57 -3.21 -4.59
CA ARG A 212 9.10 -2.07 -3.82
C ARG A 212 8.80 -2.11 -2.32
N PHE A 213 8.08 -3.13 -1.86
CA PHE A 213 7.75 -3.34 -0.46
C PHE A 213 8.65 -4.44 0.15
N PRO A 214 8.99 -4.34 1.44
CA PRO A 214 8.55 -3.34 2.42
C PRO A 214 9.28 -1.99 2.31
N ASN A 215 8.64 -0.85 2.61
CA ASN A 215 9.28 0.47 2.60
C ASN A 215 9.05 1.25 3.91
N VAL A 216 10.13 1.74 4.51
CA VAL A 216 10.13 2.49 5.77
C VAL A 216 9.17 3.68 5.75
N HIS A 217 9.14 4.44 4.64
CA HIS A 217 8.36 5.67 4.55
C HIS A 217 6.87 5.40 4.43
N VAL A 218 6.49 4.35 3.71
CA VAL A 218 5.08 3.96 3.56
C VAL A 218 4.55 3.46 4.90
N ILE A 219 5.28 2.57 5.57
CA ILE A 219 4.88 2.01 6.86
C ILE A 219 4.80 3.12 7.91
N ARG A 220 5.79 4.01 7.95
CA ARG A 220 5.76 5.19 8.82
C ARG A 220 4.55 6.08 8.53
N GLY A 221 4.23 6.34 7.25
CA GLY A 221 3.07 7.12 6.84
C GLY A 221 1.74 6.50 7.29
N LEU A 222 1.61 5.18 7.13
CA LEU A 222 0.42 4.43 7.59
C LEU A 222 0.27 4.48 9.11
N LEU A 223 1.35 4.28 9.87
CA LEU A 223 1.32 4.34 11.32
C LEU A 223 0.97 5.74 11.84
N TYR A 224 1.52 6.80 11.25
CA TYR A 224 1.11 8.18 11.57
C TYR A 224 -0.34 8.47 11.24
N ALA A 225 -0.86 7.89 10.16
CA ALA A 225 -2.26 8.04 9.76
C ALA A 225 -3.24 7.21 10.63
N GLY A 226 -2.73 6.43 11.60
CA GLY A 226 -3.53 5.70 12.58
C GLY A 226 -3.83 4.25 12.20
N ALA A 227 -3.01 3.63 11.35
CA ALA A 227 -3.06 2.18 11.15
C ALA A 227 -2.66 1.44 12.45
N ASP A 228 -3.38 0.39 12.80
CA ASP A 228 -3.19 -0.33 14.06
C ASP A 228 -1.98 -1.28 13.98
N PRO A 229 -0.90 -1.04 14.75
CA PRO A 229 0.31 -1.86 14.70
C PRO A 229 0.13 -3.27 15.29
N GLU A 230 -0.97 -3.55 16.01
CA GLU A 230 -1.25 -4.86 16.62
C GLU A 230 -2.37 -5.64 15.93
N GLU A 231 -2.81 -5.20 14.75
CA GLU A 231 -3.83 -5.90 13.96
C GLU A 231 -3.36 -7.31 13.56
N TRP A 232 -4.27 -8.28 13.60
CA TRP A 232 -4.00 -9.64 13.15
C TRP A 232 -4.52 -9.87 11.74
N ASP A 233 -3.75 -10.58 10.93
CA ASP A 233 -4.22 -10.99 9.61
C ASP A 233 -5.09 -12.26 9.63
N GLU A 234 -5.56 -12.67 8.46
CA GLU A 234 -6.28 -13.93 8.21
C GLU A 234 -5.51 -15.17 8.73
N SER A 235 -4.18 -15.08 8.88
CA SER A 235 -3.32 -16.13 9.45
C SER A 235 -3.04 -15.94 10.95
N GLY A 236 -3.77 -15.04 11.61
CA GLY A 236 -3.58 -14.64 13.01
C GLY A 236 -2.18 -14.16 13.35
N SER A 237 -1.46 -13.62 12.36
CA SER A 237 -0.12 -13.09 12.51
C SER A 237 -0.18 -11.58 12.66
N SER A 238 0.59 -11.02 13.60
CA SER A 238 0.73 -9.56 13.70
C SER A 238 1.64 -9.01 12.58
N PRO A 239 1.64 -7.69 12.30
CA PRO A 239 2.45 -7.13 11.21
C PRO A 239 3.95 -7.42 11.41
N LEU A 240 4.41 -7.44 12.66
CA LEU A 240 5.79 -7.77 13.00
C LEU A 240 6.14 -9.24 12.72
N HIS A 241 5.19 -10.18 12.85
CA HIS A 241 5.40 -11.57 12.43
C HIS A 241 5.61 -11.67 10.92
N VAL A 242 4.78 -10.98 10.12
CA VAL A 242 4.92 -10.95 8.65
C VAL A 242 6.29 -10.40 8.27
N LEU A 243 6.71 -9.29 8.89
CA LEU A 243 8.04 -8.72 8.65
C LEU A 243 9.16 -9.70 8.99
N LEU A 244 9.05 -10.49 10.06
CA LEU A 244 10.09 -11.44 10.47
C LEU A 244 10.14 -12.71 9.61
N ARG A 245 9.04 -13.05 8.95
CA ARG A 245 8.96 -14.22 8.05
C ARG A 245 9.51 -13.94 6.65
N ASN A 246 9.63 -12.67 6.27
CA ASN A 246 10.23 -12.25 5.01
C ASN A 246 11.70 -12.66 4.89
N LYS A 247 12.23 -12.65 3.65
CA LYS A 247 13.63 -12.98 3.38
C LYS A 247 14.54 -11.80 3.77
N CYS A 248 14.13 -10.57 3.45
CA CYS A 248 14.94 -9.36 3.66
C CYS A 248 14.37 -8.51 4.81
N ASN A 249 14.85 -8.79 6.03
CA ASN A 249 14.33 -8.13 7.22
C ASN A 249 15.08 -6.85 7.53
N ARG A 250 14.40 -5.70 7.41
CA ARG A 250 14.97 -4.39 7.71
C ARG A 250 14.77 -4.05 9.19
N ALA A 251 15.88 -4.04 9.93
CA ALA A 251 15.94 -3.58 11.33
C ALA A 251 15.24 -2.23 11.57
N SER A 252 15.35 -1.29 10.63
CA SER A 252 14.73 0.02 10.71
C SER A 252 13.21 -0.03 10.75
N ILE A 253 12.58 -0.92 9.97
CA ILE A 253 11.13 -1.10 9.93
C ILE A 253 10.65 -1.74 11.22
N ALA A 254 11.36 -2.77 11.69
CA ALA A 254 11.01 -3.44 12.92
C ALA A 254 11.14 -2.51 14.15
N LYS A 255 12.20 -1.70 14.19
CA LYS A 255 12.36 -0.65 15.20
C LYS A 255 11.18 0.32 15.19
N LEU A 256 10.75 0.76 14.01
CA LEU A 256 9.57 1.64 13.90
C LEU A 256 8.32 0.98 14.46
N LEU A 257 8.01 -0.26 14.06
CA LEU A 257 6.85 -0.98 14.61
C LEU A 257 6.90 -1.09 16.14
N LEU A 258 8.08 -1.37 16.71
CA LEU A 258 8.30 -1.40 18.15
C LEU A 258 8.13 -0.01 18.81
N ASP A 259 8.62 1.05 18.18
CA ASP A 259 8.45 2.43 18.64
C ASP A 259 6.96 2.84 18.67
N TYR A 260 6.16 2.37 17.72
CA TYR A 260 4.70 2.54 17.67
C TYR A 260 3.92 1.64 18.64
N GLY A 261 4.63 0.76 19.36
CA GLY A 261 4.08 0.08 20.52
C GLY A 261 3.76 -1.41 20.32
N CYS A 262 4.09 -2.00 19.16
CA CYS A 262 3.95 -3.44 18.93
C CYS A 262 4.51 -4.25 20.10
N SER A 263 3.72 -5.18 20.60
CA SER A 263 4.16 -6.06 21.66
C SER A 263 5.12 -7.16 21.15
N LEU A 264 6.21 -7.38 21.89
CA LEU A 264 7.25 -8.37 21.56
C LEU A 264 6.86 -9.82 21.87
N PHE A 265 5.79 -9.99 22.63
CA PHE A 265 5.30 -11.29 23.07
C PHE A 265 3.95 -11.60 22.45
N ALA A 266 3.56 -10.91 21.38
CA ALA A 266 2.39 -11.34 20.65
C ALA A 266 2.64 -12.73 20.07
N ARG A 267 1.61 -13.58 20.10
CA ARG A 267 1.62 -14.93 19.56
C ARG A 267 0.90 -14.98 18.23
N ASP A 268 1.38 -15.82 17.33
CA ASP A 268 0.65 -16.19 16.13
C ASP A 268 -0.20 -17.47 16.36
N THR A 269 -0.93 -17.90 15.32
CA THR A 269 -1.72 -19.15 15.36
C THR A 269 -0.88 -20.41 15.57
N SER A 270 0.43 -20.33 15.36
CA SER A 270 1.39 -21.42 15.57
C SER A 270 1.98 -21.42 16.98
N ASP A 271 1.51 -20.54 17.86
CA ASP A 271 2.05 -20.36 19.21
C ASP A 271 3.52 -19.84 19.22
N GLU A 272 3.99 -19.30 18.09
CA GLU A 272 5.31 -18.70 18.03
C GLU A 272 5.23 -17.25 18.49
N THR A 273 6.10 -16.87 19.41
CA THR A 273 6.21 -15.46 19.81
C THR A 273 7.18 -14.71 18.90
N ILE A 274 6.93 -13.41 18.71
CA ILE A 274 7.88 -12.50 18.02
C ILE A 274 9.28 -12.61 18.62
N TRP A 275 9.38 -12.70 19.95
CA TRP A 275 10.64 -12.92 20.64
C TRP A 275 11.35 -14.20 20.17
N GLU A 276 10.68 -15.33 20.08
CA GLU A 276 11.29 -16.57 19.59
C GLU A 276 11.71 -16.46 18.12
N LEU A 277 10.88 -15.85 17.27
CA LEU A 277 11.19 -15.65 15.85
C LEU A 277 12.44 -14.78 15.63
N ILE A 278 12.63 -13.73 16.42
CA ILE A 278 13.81 -12.85 16.32
C ILE A 278 15.09 -13.65 16.60
N TRP A 279 15.11 -14.47 17.64
CA TRP A 279 16.29 -15.26 18.02
C TRP A 279 16.52 -16.47 17.09
N ALA A 280 15.44 -17.09 16.60
CA ALA A 280 15.53 -18.24 15.71
C ALA A 280 16.08 -17.85 14.33
N LYS A 281 15.61 -16.74 13.75
CA LYS A 281 15.94 -16.38 12.37
C LYS A 281 16.98 -15.28 12.22
N HIS A 282 16.99 -14.27 13.10
CA HIS A 282 17.76 -13.04 12.87
C HIS A 282 18.42 -12.43 14.12
N PRO A 283 19.22 -13.18 14.88
CA PRO A 283 19.84 -12.67 16.10
C PRO A 283 20.80 -11.48 15.85
N SER A 284 21.51 -11.47 14.72
CA SER A 284 22.48 -10.41 14.39
C SER A 284 21.82 -9.06 14.09
N THR A 285 20.73 -9.06 13.31
CA THR A 285 20.04 -7.84 12.83
C THR A 285 19.37 -7.06 13.97
N TYR A 286 18.95 -7.76 15.02
CA TYR A 286 18.20 -7.17 16.14
C TYR A 286 19.06 -6.90 17.38
N SER A 287 20.32 -7.36 17.38
CA SER A 287 21.29 -7.03 18.43
C SER A 287 21.49 -5.51 18.59
N GLU A 288 21.38 -4.76 17.50
CA GLU A 288 21.55 -3.31 17.47
C GLU A 288 20.34 -2.52 18.02
N ILE A 289 19.16 -3.14 18.12
CA ILE A 289 17.90 -2.43 18.43
C ILE A 289 17.67 -2.25 19.94
N TYR A 290 18.50 -2.85 20.81
CA TYR A 290 18.29 -2.87 22.27
C TYR A 290 16.86 -3.26 22.64
N ILE A 291 16.44 -4.45 22.19
CA ILE A 291 15.08 -5.01 22.31
C ILE A 291 14.55 -4.94 23.76
N GLY A 292 15.44 -5.00 24.75
CA GLY A 292 15.11 -4.90 26.17
C GLY A 292 14.29 -3.65 26.56
N ARG A 293 14.36 -2.56 25.77
CA ARG A 293 13.55 -1.35 26.00
C ARG A 293 12.07 -1.55 25.72
N TYR A 294 11.71 -2.47 24.84
CA TYR A 294 10.32 -2.70 24.42
C TYR A 294 9.67 -3.85 25.19
N ILE A 295 10.39 -4.48 26.13
CA ILE A 295 9.85 -5.51 27.02
C ILE A 295 8.91 -4.85 28.03
N LYS A 296 7.62 -5.04 27.81
CA LYS A 296 6.57 -4.61 28.75
C LYS A 296 6.25 -5.76 29.70
N LEU A 297 6.29 -5.51 31.01
CA LEU A 297 5.98 -6.52 32.06
C LEU A 297 4.60 -7.16 31.82
N ARG A 298 3.61 -6.37 31.41
CA ARG A 298 2.26 -6.86 31.11
C ARG A 298 2.23 -7.90 29.99
N GLY A 299 3.01 -7.74 28.93
CA GLY A 299 3.06 -8.68 27.82
C GLY A 299 3.79 -9.97 28.21
N LEU A 300 4.83 -9.86 29.03
CA LEU A 300 5.54 -11.01 29.58
C LEU A 300 4.64 -11.82 30.54
N ALA A 301 3.90 -11.14 31.40
CA ALA A 301 2.93 -11.77 32.30
C ALA A 301 1.78 -12.43 31.52
N ALA A 302 1.24 -11.76 30.50
CA ALA A 302 0.19 -12.30 29.64
C ALA A 302 0.65 -13.59 28.94
N ASN A 303 1.81 -13.57 28.30
CA ASN A 303 2.38 -14.76 27.64
C ASN A 303 2.66 -15.89 28.65
N ALA A 304 3.20 -15.57 29.84
CA ALA A 304 3.43 -16.58 30.88
C ALA A 304 2.14 -17.23 31.39
N VAL A 305 1.05 -16.46 31.49
CA VAL A 305 -0.27 -16.97 31.86
C VAL A 305 -0.84 -17.85 30.73
N MET A 306 -0.74 -17.39 29.48
CA MET A 306 -1.25 -18.07 28.29
C MET A 306 -0.49 -19.35 27.91
N ARG A 307 0.75 -19.53 28.36
CA ARG A 307 1.50 -20.79 28.22
C ARG A 307 1.22 -21.83 29.31
N ASN A 308 0.84 -21.38 30.51
CA ASN A 308 0.74 -22.26 31.68
C ASN A 308 -0.71 -22.64 32.06
N TYR A 309 -1.71 -21.86 31.64
CA TYR A 309 -3.11 -22.07 32.00
C TYR A 309 -3.97 -22.25 30.74
N ASN A 310 -4.92 -23.19 30.79
CA ASN A 310 -5.88 -23.44 29.72
C ASN A 310 -6.98 -22.36 29.69
N GLU A 311 -7.55 -22.06 28.52
CA GLU A 311 -8.60 -21.03 28.36
C GLU A 311 -9.80 -21.22 29.31
N GLU A 312 -10.15 -22.46 29.62
CA GLU A 312 -11.29 -22.78 30.50
C GLU A 312 -11.05 -22.35 31.95
N THR A 313 -9.82 -22.47 32.46
CA THR A 313 -9.49 -22.04 33.83
C THR A 313 -9.30 -20.53 33.92
N MET A 314 -8.96 -19.88 32.81
CA MET A 314 -8.80 -18.43 32.74
C MET A 314 -10.11 -17.66 32.77
N ARG A 315 -11.18 -18.18 32.16
CA ARG A 315 -12.49 -17.50 32.07
C ARG A 315 -13.12 -17.19 33.43
N ASP A 316 -12.80 -18.00 34.44
CA ASP A 316 -13.34 -17.84 35.80
C ASP A 316 -12.47 -16.93 36.69
N LEU A 317 -11.19 -16.76 36.37
CA LEU A 317 -10.20 -16.05 37.20
C LEU A 317 -9.87 -14.64 36.71
N ILE A 318 -10.02 -14.38 35.40
CA ILE A 318 -9.52 -13.15 34.79
C ILE A 318 -10.68 -12.20 34.47
N PRO A 319 -10.57 -10.90 34.82
CA PRO A 319 -11.51 -9.88 34.39
C PRO A 319 -11.71 -9.90 32.87
N ARG A 320 -12.98 -9.82 32.41
CA ARG A 320 -13.33 -9.86 30.98
C ARG A 320 -12.62 -8.78 30.15
N ASP A 321 -12.27 -7.66 30.76
CA ASP A 321 -11.57 -6.54 30.12
C ASP A 321 -10.12 -6.89 29.70
N LEU A 322 -9.50 -7.89 30.33
CA LEU A 322 -8.17 -8.38 29.98
C LEU A 322 -8.20 -9.48 28.91
N GLY A 323 -9.38 -10.01 28.58
CA GLY A 323 -9.57 -11.00 27.52
C GLY A 323 -8.93 -10.61 26.18
N PRO A 324 -9.24 -9.43 25.59
CA PRO A 324 -8.64 -9.03 24.31
C PRO A 324 -7.13 -8.79 24.40
N PHE A 325 -6.61 -8.41 25.56
CA PHE A 325 -5.16 -8.25 25.76
C PHE A 325 -4.44 -9.59 25.91
N LEU A 326 -5.09 -10.59 26.50
CA LEU A 326 -4.55 -11.94 26.62
C LEU A 326 -4.65 -12.70 25.31
N SER A 327 -5.69 -12.50 24.52
CA SER A 327 -5.74 -13.09 23.18
C SER A 327 -4.56 -12.62 22.33
N LEU A 328 -4.14 -11.35 22.47
CA LEU A 328 -2.96 -10.82 21.80
C LEU A 328 -1.65 -11.57 22.13
N HIS A 329 -1.59 -12.32 23.23
CA HIS A 329 -0.37 -12.71 23.94
C HIS A 329 -0.24 -14.18 24.31
#